data_AF-A0A058Z7Y8-F1
#
_entry.id   AF-A0A058Z7Y8-F1
#
_cell.length_a   1.000
_cell.length_b   1.000
_cell.length_c   1.000
_cell.angle_alpha   90.00
_cell.angle_beta   90.00
_cell.angle_gamma   90.00
#
_symmetry.space_group_name_H-M   'P 1'
#
loop_
_entity.id
_entity.type
_entity.pdbx_description
1 polymer ?
#
loop_
_entity_poly.entity_id
_entity_poly.type
_entity_poly.pdbx_seq_one_letter_code
_entity_poly.pdbx_strand_id
1 'polypeptide(L)'
;MVFLSPILRQASSAWPHPPRVIPSLLFFGSDNFSVSFLRRIIEDRDAGRLHIGEIQVVSPPDKASSRKNRTNNVTPLKQFALEHGLTVSDAPHREKTLRNWTLPAPSVAAGAFSLGIVASFDYFITPPVLAGLEHGAINIHPSLLPQWRGASPLQHAVISGARSSGISIQEVHPRRFDAGNVLAARPFDLPGARPTFAQALDRSMAAGVPLLAEVLADFGTFRQRSVDQDDTQASLAPKFPPGTGALAWDRPATHYDRLARGVGHQLPLWSHFRNDKGSPEPQRVVFHGGFDVVFSGPGAEVFDAEYRQQEEPAGAEDDESPVHWSLPVAERQEMAAYLAGVGSRGGGSGGALVPGSAVGFRSRTKGSEYRLAIWCGPAEGEASVGTWLVPRALAPERRAKMSPTVFRSAVSTAAPNTGFTGDRFLLLQPEEGEVAATPATANA
;
A
#
# COMPACT_ATOMS: atom_id res chain seq x y z
N MET A 1 -18.77 -19.31 -3.59
CA MET A 1 -18.41 -20.65 -3.08
C MET A 1 -17.82 -21.46 -4.24
N VAL A 2 -16.51 -21.29 -4.50
CA VAL A 2 -15.83 -22.01 -5.59
C VAL A 2 -15.11 -23.20 -4.95
N PHE A 3 -15.59 -24.40 -5.27
CA PHE A 3 -14.99 -25.66 -4.87
C PHE A 3 -13.64 -25.83 -5.58
N LEU A 4 -12.55 -25.92 -4.82
CA LEU A 4 -11.29 -26.47 -5.30
C LEU A 4 -11.43 -28.00 -5.35
N SER A 5 -11.17 -28.57 -6.53
CA SER A 5 -11.26 -30.01 -6.80
C SER A 5 -10.25 -30.84 -5.99
N PRO A 6 -10.58 -32.05 -5.52
CA PRO A 6 -9.68 -32.88 -4.74
C PRO A 6 -8.84 -33.77 -5.67
N ILE A 7 -7.63 -33.35 -6.01
CA ILE A 7 -6.59 -34.29 -6.44
C ILE A 7 -5.71 -34.56 -5.21
N LEU A 8 -6.13 -35.57 -4.44
CA LEU A 8 -5.31 -36.19 -3.40
C LEU A 8 -4.11 -36.87 -4.07
N ARG A 9 -2.98 -36.16 -4.14
CA ARG A 9 -1.67 -36.81 -4.16
C ARG A 9 -1.15 -36.80 -2.73
N GLN A 10 -1.10 -37.98 -2.12
CA GLN A 10 -0.41 -38.18 -0.85
C GLN A 10 1.07 -37.80 -1.04
N ALA A 11 1.45 -36.64 -0.53
CA ALA A 11 2.83 -36.35 -0.22
C ALA A 11 3.20 -37.16 1.02
N SER A 12 4.14 -38.10 0.87
CA SER A 12 4.80 -38.78 1.99
C SER A 12 5.62 -37.73 2.74
N SER A 13 5.15 -37.28 3.91
CA SER A 13 5.93 -36.40 4.79
C SER A 13 6.53 -37.20 5.94
N ALA A 14 7.86 -37.28 5.98
CA ALA A 14 8.65 -37.90 7.04
C ALA A 14 8.81 -36.95 8.26
N TRP A 15 7.73 -36.29 8.68
CA TRP A 15 7.74 -35.33 9.79
C TRP A 15 6.72 -35.74 10.85
N PRO A 16 7.07 -35.71 12.15
CA PRO A 16 6.15 -36.09 13.22
C PRO A 16 4.92 -35.18 13.23
N HIS A 17 3.76 -35.74 13.56
CA HIS A 17 2.53 -34.98 13.77
C HIS A 17 2.77 -33.91 14.84
N PRO A 18 2.45 -32.63 14.59
CA PRO A 18 2.65 -31.60 15.58
C PRO A 18 1.69 -31.81 16.77
N PRO A 19 2.14 -31.56 18.01
CA PRO A 19 1.33 -31.80 19.19
C PRO A 19 0.15 -30.82 19.30
N ARG A 20 -0.90 -31.23 20.02
CA ARG A 20 -2.00 -30.33 20.47
C ARG A 20 -1.53 -29.20 21.39
N VAL A 21 -0.27 -29.23 21.79
CA VAL A 21 0.42 -28.31 22.68
C VAL A 21 1.63 -27.78 21.93
N ILE A 22 1.86 -26.47 21.99
CA ILE A 22 3.05 -25.81 21.47
C ILE A 22 3.88 -25.36 22.68
N PRO A 23 4.84 -26.18 23.16
CA PRO A 23 5.64 -25.85 24.34
C PRO A 23 6.28 -24.47 24.29
N SER A 24 6.83 -24.08 23.15
CA SER A 24 7.49 -22.79 22.96
C SER A 24 7.31 -22.27 21.53
N LEU A 25 7.01 -20.97 21.41
CA LEU A 25 6.74 -20.29 20.15
C LEU A 25 7.68 -19.09 19.98
N LEU A 26 8.27 -18.96 18.79
CA LEU A 26 9.09 -17.81 18.42
C LEU A 26 8.38 -16.97 17.37
N PHE A 27 8.00 -15.74 17.74
CA PHE A 27 7.22 -14.86 16.89
C PHE A 27 8.11 -13.75 16.29
N PHE A 28 8.21 -13.68 14.96
CA PHE A 28 8.98 -12.71 14.22
C PHE A 28 8.06 -11.66 13.59
N GLY A 29 8.35 -10.37 13.82
CA GLY A 29 7.60 -9.30 13.16
C GLY A 29 8.10 -7.91 13.50
N SER A 30 7.31 -6.87 13.21
CA SER A 30 7.74 -5.50 13.47
C SER A 30 6.62 -4.48 13.64
N ASP A 31 5.52 -4.59 12.91
CA ASP A 31 4.51 -3.54 12.76
C ASP A 31 3.16 -3.89 13.42
N ASN A 32 2.17 -3.00 13.27
CA ASN A 32 0.82 -3.21 13.80
C ASN A 32 0.11 -4.43 13.17
N PHE A 33 0.47 -4.81 11.94
CA PHE A 33 -0.05 -6.04 11.34
C PHE A 33 0.38 -7.25 12.17
N SER A 34 1.67 -7.35 12.47
CA SER A 34 2.20 -8.42 13.32
C SER A 34 1.65 -8.40 14.76
N VAL A 35 1.40 -7.22 15.33
CA VAL A 35 0.75 -7.06 16.65
C VAL A 35 -0.63 -7.70 16.68
N SER A 36 -1.44 -7.54 15.64
CA SER A 36 -2.79 -8.11 15.59
C SER A 36 -2.79 -9.64 15.72
N PHE A 37 -1.81 -10.32 15.11
CA PHE A 37 -1.66 -11.77 15.22
C PHE A 37 -1.10 -12.19 16.58
N LEU A 38 -0.05 -11.52 17.08
CA LEU A 38 0.51 -11.84 18.39
C LEU A 38 -0.53 -11.65 19.51
N ARG A 39 -1.30 -10.55 19.47
CA ARG A 39 -2.41 -10.30 20.40
C ARG A 39 -3.38 -11.47 20.41
N ARG A 40 -3.83 -11.92 19.24
CA ARG A 40 -4.77 -13.05 19.13
C ARG A 40 -4.19 -14.34 19.72
N ILE A 41 -2.91 -14.63 19.46
CA ILE A 41 -2.24 -15.81 20.02
C ILE A 41 -2.26 -15.77 21.55
N ILE A 42 -1.94 -14.62 22.16
CA ILE A 42 -1.97 -14.43 23.62
C ILE A 42 -3.39 -14.59 24.15
N GLU A 43 -4.38 -13.95 23.54
CA GLU A 43 -5.78 -14.03 23.94
C GLU A 43 -6.33 -15.46 23.86
N ASP A 44 -5.99 -16.21 22.80
CA ASP A 44 -6.39 -17.60 22.64
C ASP A 44 -5.66 -18.53 23.64
N ARG A 45 -4.40 -18.24 23.96
CA ARG A 45 -3.65 -18.96 25.00
C ARG A 45 -4.26 -18.75 26.37
N ASP A 46 -4.47 -17.49 26.76
CA ASP A 46 -4.95 -17.13 28.09
C ASP A 46 -6.40 -17.61 28.33
N ALA A 47 -7.18 -17.70 27.25
CA ALA A 47 -8.52 -18.29 27.28
C ALA A 47 -8.55 -19.83 27.19
N GLY A 48 -7.40 -20.51 27.12
CA GLY A 48 -7.31 -21.96 27.01
C GLY A 48 -7.76 -22.54 25.67
N ARG A 49 -7.89 -21.71 24.62
CA ARG A 49 -8.20 -22.16 23.25
C ARG A 49 -6.97 -22.69 22.52
N LEU A 50 -5.79 -22.17 22.85
CA LEU A 50 -4.50 -22.67 22.37
C LEU A 50 -3.62 -23.07 23.56
N HIS A 51 -2.99 -24.23 23.51
CA HIS A 51 -2.08 -24.68 24.56
C HIS A 51 -0.65 -24.27 24.20
N ILE A 52 -0.30 -23.01 24.46
CA ILE A 52 1.03 -22.47 24.20
C ILE A 52 1.73 -22.21 25.54
N GLY A 53 2.92 -22.78 25.75
CA GLY A 53 3.68 -22.59 26.98
C GLY A 53 4.38 -21.22 27.01
N GLU A 54 5.50 -21.12 26.31
CA GLU A 54 6.31 -19.90 26.22
C GLU A 54 6.13 -19.20 24.87
N ILE A 55 6.12 -17.86 24.88
CA ILE A 55 6.18 -17.04 23.67
C ILE A 55 7.37 -16.08 23.79
N GLN A 56 8.27 -16.12 22.82
CA GLN A 56 9.33 -15.12 22.65
C GLN A 56 9.13 -14.36 21.33
N VAL A 57 9.57 -13.11 21.30
CA VAL A 57 9.43 -12.22 20.14
C VAL A 57 10.79 -11.85 19.57
N VAL A 58 10.90 -11.85 18.25
CA VAL A 58 12.04 -11.30 17.50
C VAL A 58 11.56 -10.12 16.68
N SER A 59 12.21 -8.97 16.88
CA SER A 59 11.86 -7.74 16.17
C SER A 59 13.11 -7.05 15.62
N PRO A 60 13.01 -6.23 14.55
CA PRO A 60 14.12 -5.38 14.14
C PRO A 60 14.57 -4.48 15.30
N PRO A 61 15.86 -4.16 15.38
CA PRO A 61 16.38 -3.32 16.45
C PRO A 61 15.84 -1.89 16.33
N ASP A 62 15.88 -1.19 17.46
CA ASP A 62 15.39 0.18 17.55
C ASP A 62 16.15 1.10 16.58
N LYS A 63 15.41 1.94 15.85
CA LYS A 63 16.02 2.93 14.96
C LYS A 63 16.40 4.18 15.75
N ALA A 64 17.67 4.59 15.65
CA ALA A 64 18.10 5.91 16.09
C ALA A 64 17.34 6.98 15.29
N SER A 65 16.61 7.87 15.98
CA SER A 65 15.95 9.01 15.34
C SER A 65 17.01 10.01 14.86
N SER A 66 16.94 10.39 13.58
CA SER A 66 17.85 11.40 12.98
C SER A 66 17.49 12.84 13.34
N ARG A 67 16.38 13.09 14.04
CA ARG A 67 16.02 14.42 14.54
C ARG A 67 16.57 14.65 15.93
N LYS A 68 16.97 15.91 16.19
CA LYS A 68 17.50 16.45 17.46
C LYS A 68 16.62 16.23 18.70
N ASN A 69 15.44 15.61 18.57
CA ASN A 69 14.57 15.23 19.66
C ASN A 69 14.46 13.70 19.73
N ARG A 70 15.09 13.14 20.76
CA ARG A 70 15.33 11.71 20.99
C ARG A 70 14.05 10.99 21.44
N THR A 71 13.53 10.14 20.57
CA THR A 71 12.98 8.84 20.97
C THR A 71 13.57 7.80 20.03
N ASN A 72 14.17 6.74 20.57
CA ASN A 72 14.42 5.54 19.77
C ASN A 72 13.06 5.05 19.29
N ASN A 73 12.89 4.89 17.98
CA ASN A 73 11.61 4.42 17.45
C ASN A 73 11.58 2.90 17.62
N VAL A 74 11.08 2.47 18.78
CA VAL A 74 10.79 1.07 19.09
C VAL A 74 9.70 0.60 18.14
N THR A 75 9.88 -0.56 17.52
CA THR A 75 8.89 -1.12 16.61
C THR A 75 7.57 -1.42 17.35
N PRO A 76 6.39 -1.22 16.74
CA PRO A 76 5.11 -1.52 17.39
C PRO A 76 5.02 -2.91 18.03
N LEU A 77 5.56 -3.94 17.37
CA LEU A 77 5.58 -5.30 17.92
C LEU A 77 6.41 -5.42 19.19
N LYS A 78 7.64 -4.88 19.17
CA LYS A 78 8.53 -4.88 20.35
C LYS A 78 7.90 -4.14 21.52
N GLN A 79 7.29 -2.98 21.26
CA GLN A 79 6.58 -2.21 22.29
C GLN A 79 5.46 -3.05 22.91
N PHE A 80 4.59 -3.63 22.08
CA PHE A 80 3.49 -4.48 22.52
C PHE A 80 3.96 -5.70 23.32
N ALA A 81 5.03 -6.37 22.86
CA ALA A 81 5.59 -7.55 23.51
C ALA A 81 6.12 -7.23 24.91
N LEU A 82 6.85 -6.12 25.06
CA LEU A 82 7.38 -5.66 26.35
C LEU A 82 6.23 -5.30 27.33
N GLU A 83 5.18 -4.66 26.85
CA GLU A 83 3.97 -4.34 27.65
C GLU A 83 3.25 -5.60 28.15
N HIS A 84 3.35 -6.72 27.44
CA HIS A 84 2.79 -8.01 27.83
C HIS A 84 3.79 -8.92 28.56
N GLY A 85 4.95 -8.38 28.96
CA GLY A 85 5.96 -9.13 29.72
C GLY A 85 6.63 -10.25 28.94
N LEU A 86 6.64 -10.19 27.60
CA LEU A 86 7.30 -11.20 26.76
C LEU A 86 8.79 -10.89 26.58
N THR A 87 9.59 -11.93 26.48
CA THR A 87 11.01 -11.82 26.11
C THR A 87 11.14 -11.36 24.66
N VAL A 88 11.95 -10.32 24.42
CA VAL A 88 12.22 -9.80 23.07
C VAL A 88 13.70 -9.91 22.74
N SER A 89 14.01 -10.48 21.58
CA SER A 89 15.34 -10.49 20.97
C SER A 89 15.39 -9.58 19.75
N ASP A 90 16.49 -8.84 19.58
CA ASP A 90 16.69 -8.02 18.39
C ASP A 90 17.26 -8.86 17.23
N ALA A 91 16.74 -8.62 16.03
CA ALA A 91 17.34 -9.08 14.79
C ALA A 91 18.62 -8.27 14.46
N PRO A 92 19.48 -8.72 13.53
CA PRO A 92 20.68 -7.99 13.16
C PRO A 92 20.41 -6.54 12.68
N HIS A 93 21.26 -5.59 13.08
CA HIS A 93 21.11 -4.17 12.70
C HIS A 93 21.36 -3.87 11.23
N ARG A 94 22.36 -4.53 10.61
CA ARG A 94 22.89 -4.13 9.30
C ARG A 94 22.43 -5.03 8.16
N GLU A 95 22.09 -6.27 8.46
CA GLU A 95 21.80 -7.30 7.47
C GLU A 95 20.34 -7.73 7.57
N LYS A 96 19.60 -7.71 6.46
CA LYS A 96 18.22 -8.23 6.37
C LYS A 96 18.19 -9.75 6.21
N THR A 97 18.99 -10.43 7.02
CA THR A 97 19.12 -11.91 7.05
C THR A 97 19.57 -12.36 8.43
N LEU A 98 19.09 -13.53 8.86
CA LEU A 98 19.52 -14.16 10.11
C LEU A 98 20.73 -15.11 9.89
N ARG A 99 21.73 -14.67 9.11
CA ARG A 99 22.89 -15.52 8.77
C ARG A 99 23.88 -15.64 9.92
N ASN A 100 24.18 -14.52 10.56
CA ASN A 100 25.11 -14.43 11.69
C ASN A 100 24.34 -14.16 13.00
N TRP A 101 23.10 -14.64 13.08
CA TRP A 101 22.23 -14.44 14.22
C TRP A 101 22.05 -15.77 14.96
N THR A 102 22.25 -15.72 16.27
CA THR A 102 22.08 -16.89 17.15
C THR A 102 20.62 -16.96 17.57
N LEU A 103 19.97 -18.09 17.26
CA LEU A 103 18.63 -18.39 17.75
C LEU A 103 18.64 -18.36 19.29
N PRO A 104 17.74 -17.60 19.94
CA PRO A 104 17.62 -17.65 21.40
C PRO A 104 17.24 -19.05 21.87
N ALA A 105 17.48 -19.35 23.14
CA ALA A 105 16.98 -20.57 23.75
C ALA A 105 15.62 -20.29 24.41
N PRO A 106 14.64 -21.21 24.31
CA PRO A 106 13.47 -21.15 25.17
C PRO A 106 13.90 -21.38 26.63
N SER A 107 13.11 -20.82 27.54
CA SER A 107 13.30 -20.93 28.98
C SER A 107 12.85 -22.29 29.52
N VAL A 108 12.02 -23.02 28.77
CA VAL A 108 11.64 -24.41 29.07
C VAL A 108 12.87 -25.32 28.91
N ALA A 109 13.33 -25.90 30.02
CA ALA A 109 14.56 -26.70 30.07
C ALA A 109 14.56 -27.83 29.02
N ALA A 110 15.58 -27.82 28.15
CA ALA A 110 15.93 -28.83 27.13
C ALA A 110 15.18 -28.81 25.78
N GLY A 111 14.41 -27.77 25.44
CA GLY A 111 13.70 -27.69 24.15
C GLY A 111 14.35 -26.81 23.09
N ALA A 112 14.23 -27.18 21.82
CA ALA A 112 14.19 -26.22 20.71
C ALA A 112 12.85 -25.45 20.75
N PHE A 113 12.73 -24.32 20.03
CA PHE A 113 11.41 -23.73 19.83
C PHE A 113 10.54 -24.69 19.02
N SER A 114 9.29 -24.89 19.42
CA SER A 114 8.40 -25.83 18.72
C SER A 114 7.96 -25.28 17.37
N LEU A 115 7.63 -23.99 17.27
CA LEU A 115 7.17 -23.35 16.03
C LEU A 115 7.63 -21.89 15.93
N GLY A 116 8.06 -21.49 14.74
CA GLY A 116 8.21 -20.08 14.36
C GLY A 116 6.96 -19.52 13.68
N ILE A 117 6.58 -18.30 14.00
CA ILE A 117 5.54 -17.56 13.26
C ILE A 117 6.12 -16.26 12.76
N VAL A 118 5.96 -15.97 11.48
CA VAL A 118 6.48 -14.78 10.81
C VAL A 118 5.30 -13.93 10.33
N ALA A 119 5.30 -12.64 10.68
CA ALA A 119 4.34 -11.65 10.18
C ALA A 119 5.05 -10.31 10.01
N SER A 120 5.04 -9.73 8.80
CA SER A 120 5.69 -8.42 8.53
C SER A 120 7.12 -8.31 9.06
N PHE A 121 7.94 -9.33 8.77
CA PHE A 121 9.35 -9.38 9.16
C PHE A 121 10.24 -9.36 7.92
N ASP A 122 11.00 -8.28 7.73
CA ASP A 122 11.75 -8.02 6.50
C ASP A 122 13.14 -8.68 6.45
N TYR A 123 13.34 -9.77 7.19
CA TYR A 123 14.60 -10.52 7.25
C TYR A 123 14.44 -11.91 6.63
N PHE A 124 15.46 -12.33 5.89
CA PHE A 124 15.56 -13.72 5.45
C PHE A 124 15.82 -14.65 6.66
N ILE A 125 14.89 -15.56 6.93
CA ILE A 125 15.05 -16.62 7.94
C ILE A 125 15.90 -17.73 7.31
N THR A 126 17.07 -17.98 7.89
CA THR A 126 18.06 -18.88 7.28
C THR A 126 17.77 -20.34 7.60
N PRO A 127 18.26 -21.30 6.77
CA PRO A 127 18.10 -22.72 7.06
C PRO A 127 18.56 -23.16 8.46
N PRO A 128 19.68 -22.66 9.02
CA PRO A 128 20.07 -23.01 10.39
C PRO A 128 19.06 -22.54 11.44
N VAL A 129 18.48 -21.35 11.27
CA VAL A 129 17.42 -20.86 12.15
C VAL A 129 16.18 -21.73 12.04
N LEU A 130 15.74 -22.07 10.82
CA LEU A 130 14.59 -22.95 10.60
C LEU A 130 14.80 -24.36 11.16
N ALA A 131 16.00 -24.91 11.04
CA ALA A 131 16.35 -26.23 11.58
C ALA A 131 16.39 -26.26 13.11
N GLY A 132 16.58 -25.10 13.75
CA GLY A 132 16.46 -24.94 15.20
C GLY A 132 15.01 -24.83 15.70
N LEU A 133 14.02 -24.90 14.81
CA LEU A 133 12.59 -24.92 15.14
C LEU A 133 12.04 -26.32 14.84
N GLU A 134 11.46 -26.99 15.84
CA GLU A 134 11.03 -28.40 15.74
C GLU A 134 10.07 -28.65 14.55
N HIS A 135 9.13 -27.73 14.34
CA HIS A 135 8.17 -27.78 13.23
C HIS A 135 8.44 -26.72 12.16
N GLY A 136 9.64 -26.15 12.13
CA GLY A 136 9.98 -25.05 11.23
C GLY A 136 9.25 -23.76 11.59
N ALA A 137 8.93 -22.97 10.57
CA ALA A 137 8.18 -21.73 10.73
C ALA A 137 7.07 -21.59 9.69
N ILE A 138 6.02 -20.86 10.04
CA ILE A 138 4.98 -20.40 9.11
C ILE A 138 5.03 -18.89 8.94
N ASN A 139 4.68 -18.41 7.74
CA ASN A 139 4.56 -17.00 7.41
C ASN A 139 3.10 -16.63 7.10
N ILE A 140 2.68 -15.48 7.61
CA ILE A 140 1.38 -14.87 7.34
C ILE A 140 1.58 -13.84 6.24
N HIS A 141 1.14 -14.18 5.03
CA HIS A 141 1.39 -13.40 3.82
C HIS A 141 0.09 -12.76 3.31
N PRO A 142 -0.02 -11.42 3.21
CA PRO A 142 -1.27 -10.74 2.87
C PRO A 142 -1.54 -10.70 1.35
N SER A 143 -1.53 -11.88 0.72
CA SER A 143 -2.09 -12.16 -0.60
C SER A 143 -2.64 -13.60 -0.70
N LEU A 144 -3.28 -13.92 -1.83
CA LEU A 144 -3.57 -15.29 -2.23
C LEU A 144 -2.37 -15.87 -2.99
N LEU A 145 -1.50 -16.60 -2.29
CA LEU A 145 -0.32 -17.22 -2.90
C LEU A 145 -0.74 -18.24 -3.97
N PRO A 146 -0.03 -18.31 -5.12
CA PRO A 146 1.27 -17.70 -5.40
C PRO A 146 1.24 -16.25 -5.94
N GLN A 147 0.09 -15.58 -5.96
CA GLN A 147 0.01 -14.18 -6.41
C GLN A 147 0.68 -13.24 -5.40
N TRP A 148 1.38 -12.22 -5.91
CA TRP A 148 2.00 -11.15 -5.13
C TRP A 148 2.99 -11.63 -4.05
N ARG A 149 3.91 -12.54 -4.40
CA ARG A 149 5.07 -12.88 -3.54
C ARG A 149 5.96 -11.66 -3.32
N GLY A 150 6.43 -11.44 -2.09
CA GLY A 150 7.35 -10.35 -1.77
C GLY A 150 6.83 -9.38 -0.71
N ALA A 151 7.53 -8.24 -0.59
CA ALA A 151 7.44 -7.38 0.59
C ALA A 151 6.25 -6.41 0.62
N SER A 152 5.47 -6.27 -0.45
CA SER A 152 4.42 -5.22 -0.52
C SER A 152 3.11 -5.66 -1.21
N PRO A 153 2.56 -6.86 -0.94
CA PRO A 153 1.42 -7.40 -1.67
C PRO A 153 0.16 -6.52 -1.61
N LEU A 154 -0.18 -5.95 -0.45
CA LEU A 154 -1.36 -5.10 -0.31
C LEU A 154 -1.24 -3.79 -1.09
N GLN A 155 -0.05 -3.18 -1.11
CA GLN A 155 0.21 -2.00 -1.92
C GLN A 155 0.04 -2.33 -3.41
N HIS A 156 0.62 -3.44 -3.88
CA HIS A 156 0.47 -3.88 -5.27
C HIS A 156 -0.98 -4.23 -5.63
N ALA A 157 -1.74 -4.84 -4.73
CA ALA A 157 -3.17 -5.10 -4.91
C ALA A 157 -3.96 -3.79 -5.13
N VAL A 158 -3.71 -2.77 -4.30
CA VAL A 158 -4.35 -1.45 -4.44
C VAL A 158 -3.90 -0.76 -5.73
N ILE A 159 -2.60 -0.80 -6.06
CA ILE A 159 -2.02 -0.12 -7.22
C ILE A 159 -2.49 -0.71 -8.54
N SER A 160 -2.66 -2.03 -8.58
CA SER A 160 -3.18 -2.74 -9.76
C SER A 160 -4.67 -2.53 -9.99
N GLY A 161 -5.40 -1.93 -9.03
CA GLY A 161 -6.86 -1.80 -9.09
C GLY A 161 -7.59 -3.12 -8.85
N ALA A 162 -6.99 -4.05 -8.08
CA ALA A 162 -7.65 -5.30 -7.75
C ALA A 162 -8.95 -5.05 -6.97
N ARG A 163 -9.99 -5.83 -7.25
CA ARG A 163 -11.27 -5.80 -6.50
C ARG A 163 -11.27 -6.73 -5.30
N SER A 164 -10.39 -7.71 -5.31
CA SER A 164 -10.24 -8.71 -4.25
C SER A 164 -8.76 -8.99 -4.03
N SER A 165 -8.44 -9.43 -2.82
CA SER A 165 -7.14 -9.95 -2.45
C SER A 165 -7.37 -11.16 -1.54
N GLY A 166 -6.39 -11.50 -0.71
CA GLY A 166 -6.56 -12.47 0.34
C GLY A 166 -5.37 -12.49 1.27
N ILE A 167 -5.36 -13.50 2.14
CA ILE A 167 -4.27 -13.77 3.04
C ILE A 167 -4.00 -15.26 3.06
N SER A 168 -2.72 -15.63 3.06
CA SER A 168 -2.24 -17.01 3.06
C SER A 168 -1.36 -17.26 4.27
N ILE A 169 -1.50 -18.45 4.85
CA ILE A 169 -0.56 -18.99 5.83
C ILE A 169 0.23 -20.09 5.11
N GLN A 170 1.54 -19.91 5.02
CA GLN A 170 2.44 -20.83 4.32
C GLN A 170 3.56 -21.29 5.25
N GLU A 171 4.22 -22.40 4.93
CA GLU A 171 5.52 -22.72 5.51
C GLU A 171 6.58 -21.70 5.03
N VAL A 172 7.59 -21.43 5.84
CA VAL A 172 8.74 -20.62 5.43
C VAL A 172 9.68 -21.49 4.61
N HIS A 173 9.86 -21.16 3.32
CA HIS A 173 10.75 -21.91 2.44
C HIS A 173 12.23 -21.57 2.76
N PRO A 174 13.13 -22.56 2.87
CA PRO A 174 14.51 -22.36 3.36
C PRO A 174 15.42 -21.54 2.44
N ARG A 175 15.01 -21.31 1.19
CA ARG A 175 15.83 -20.63 0.16
C ARG A 175 15.14 -19.51 -0.60
N ARG A 176 13.82 -19.36 -0.46
CA ARG A 176 12.99 -18.51 -1.34
C ARG A 176 11.97 -17.80 -0.48
N PHE A 177 11.75 -16.51 -0.74
CA PHE A 177 10.67 -15.78 -0.08
C PHE A 177 9.32 -16.20 -0.67
N ASP A 178 8.34 -16.36 0.22
CA ASP A 178 6.93 -16.59 -0.10
C ASP A 178 6.62 -17.73 -1.07
N ALA A 179 7.46 -18.77 -1.08
CA ALA A 179 7.35 -19.92 -1.96
C ALA A 179 7.26 -21.25 -1.17
N GLY A 180 6.80 -21.20 0.08
CA GLY A 180 6.56 -22.42 0.86
C GLY A 180 5.15 -22.94 0.66
N ASN A 181 4.89 -24.14 1.16
CA ASN A 181 3.59 -24.80 0.99
C ASN A 181 2.50 -23.99 1.70
N VAL A 182 1.37 -23.77 1.03
CA VAL A 182 0.25 -23.02 1.58
C VAL A 182 -0.58 -23.96 2.46
N LEU A 183 -0.65 -23.68 3.76
CA LEU A 183 -1.47 -24.42 4.72
C LEU A 183 -2.93 -24.03 4.59
N ALA A 184 -3.19 -22.73 4.49
CA ALA A 184 -4.52 -22.19 4.40
C ALA A 184 -4.50 -20.83 3.70
N ALA A 185 -5.57 -20.47 3.01
CA ALA A 185 -5.74 -19.16 2.41
C ALA A 185 -7.21 -18.72 2.49
N ARG A 186 -7.43 -17.41 2.61
CA ARG A 186 -8.77 -16.81 2.67
C ARG A 186 -8.84 -15.59 1.78
N PRO A 187 -9.76 -15.55 0.79
CA PRO A 187 -9.97 -14.35 -0.01
C PRO A 187 -10.74 -13.29 0.80
N PHE A 188 -10.57 -12.03 0.41
CA PHE A 188 -11.43 -10.94 0.86
C PHE A 188 -11.61 -9.90 -0.26
N ASP A 189 -12.75 -9.22 -0.23
CA ASP A 189 -13.01 -8.12 -1.15
C ASP A 189 -12.37 -6.83 -0.64
N LEU A 190 -11.78 -6.08 -1.57
CA LEU A 190 -11.30 -4.74 -1.30
C LEU A 190 -12.51 -3.79 -1.30
N PRO A 191 -12.66 -2.93 -0.28
CA PRO A 191 -13.93 -2.21 -0.09
C PRO A 191 -14.09 -1.04 -1.05
N GLY A 192 -15.28 -0.95 -1.62
CA GLY A 192 -15.69 0.12 -2.53
C GLY A 192 -14.92 0.14 -3.84
N ALA A 193 -15.18 1.15 -4.65
CA ALA A 193 -14.49 1.31 -5.94
C ALA A 193 -13.02 1.73 -5.80
N ARG A 194 -12.63 2.35 -4.68
CA ARG A 194 -11.28 2.94 -4.46
C ARG A 194 -10.66 2.52 -3.13
N PRO A 195 -10.29 1.25 -3.00
CA PRO A 195 -9.67 0.79 -1.77
C PRO A 195 -8.37 1.57 -1.50
N THR A 196 -8.17 1.93 -0.24
CA THR A 196 -6.90 2.46 0.27
C THR A 196 -6.07 1.33 0.87
N PHE A 197 -4.75 1.54 1.00
CA PHE A 197 -3.90 0.59 1.73
C PHE A 197 -4.41 0.31 3.16
N ALA A 198 -4.87 1.34 3.88
CA ALA A 198 -5.37 1.18 5.24
C ALA A 198 -6.58 0.23 5.28
N GLN A 199 -7.55 0.42 4.38
CA GLN A 199 -8.71 -0.46 4.26
C GLN A 199 -8.31 -1.88 3.83
N ALA A 200 -7.36 -2.02 2.90
CA ALA A 200 -6.84 -3.32 2.48
C ALA A 200 -6.15 -4.06 3.65
N LEU A 201 -5.40 -3.33 4.47
CA LEU A 201 -4.78 -3.84 5.70
C LEU A 201 -5.82 -4.30 6.70
N ASP A 202 -6.86 -3.51 6.94
CA ASP A 202 -7.96 -3.87 7.85
C ASP A 202 -8.69 -5.13 7.41
N ARG A 203 -9.01 -5.25 6.11
CA ARG A 203 -9.63 -6.47 5.54
C ARG A 203 -8.72 -7.68 5.66
N SER A 204 -7.42 -7.50 5.41
CA SER A 204 -6.42 -8.55 5.56
C SER A 204 -6.33 -9.06 7.00
N MET A 205 -6.30 -8.16 7.98
CA MET A 205 -6.32 -8.53 9.40
C MET A 205 -7.63 -9.23 9.80
N ALA A 206 -8.78 -8.71 9.35
CA ALA A 206 -10.08 -9.30 9.64
C ALA A 206 -10.21 -10.74 9.10
N ALA A 207 -9.66 -11.02 7.91
CA ALA A 207 -9.62 -12.36 7.34
C ALA A 207 -8.56 -13.25 8.00
N GLY A 208 -7.38 -12.68 8.27
CA GLY A 208 -6.17 -13.38 8.67
C GLY A 208 -6.13 -13.82 10.11
N VAL A 209 -6.51 -12.94 11.04
CA VAL A 209 -6.40 -13.20 12.47
C VAL A 209 -7.20 -14.45 12.88
N PRO A 210 -8.47 -14.64 12.45
CA PRO A 210 -9.19 -15.89 12.69
C PRO A 210 -8.58 -17.08 11.96
N LEU A 211 -8.07 -16.89 10.73
CA LEU A 211 -7.44 -17.96 9.96
C LEU A 211 -6.20 -18.53 10.66
N LEU A 212 -5.39 -17.67 11.28
CA LEU A 212 -4.23 -18.13 12.07
C LEU A 212 -4.67 -18.94 13.27
N ALA A 213 -5.70 -18.51 14.00
CA ALA A 213 -6.22 -19.25 15.13
C ALA A 213 -6.72 -20.65 14.73
N GLU A 214 -7.42 -20.76 13.59
CA GLU A 214 -7.84 -22.05 13.01
C GLU A 214 -6.63 -22.94 12.69
N VAL A 215 -5.60 -22.38 12.03
CA VAL A 215 -4.39 -23.13 11.69
C VAL A 215 -3.64 -23.59 12.93
N LEU A 216 -3.52 -22.76 13.97
CA LEU A 216 -2.80 -23.16 15.19
C LEU A 216 -3.59 -24.17 16.03
N ALA A 217 -4.93 -24.13 16.00
CA ALA A 217 -5.76 -25.09 16.73
C ALA A 217 -5.70 -26.51 16.15
N ASP A 218 -5.44 -26.65 14.84
CA ASP A 218 -5.34 -27.95 14.14
C ASP A 218 -4.17 -27.99 13.14
N PHE A 219 -3.00 -27.57 13.62
CA PHE A 219 -1.80 -27.37 12.77
C PHE A 219 -1.41 -28.63 11.99
N GLY A 220 -1.56 -29.81 12.59
CA GLY A 220 -1.22 -31.09 11.95
C GLY A 220 -2.08 -31.38 10.73
N THR A 221 -3.39 -31.14 10.81
CA THR A 221 -4.30 -31.37 9.69
C THR A 221 -4.08 -30.35 8.58
N PHE A 222 -3.92 -29.07 8.91
CA PHE A 222 -3.63 -28.03 7.90
C PHE A 222 -2.30 -28.28 7.20
N ARG A 223 -1.27 -28.71 7.93
CA ARG A 223 0.03 -29.05 7.34
C ARG A 223 -0.06 -30.27 6.43
N GLN A 224 -0.77 -31.33 6.85
CA GLN A 224 -0.97 -32.52 6.02
C GLN A 224 -1.72 -32.23 4.71
N ARG A 225 -2.59 -31.21 4.72
CA ARG A 225 -3.37 -30.74 3.56
C ARG A 225 -2.71 -29.57 2.83
N SER A 226 -1.50 -29.19 3.21
CA SER A 226 -0.81 -28.06 2.58
C SER A 226 -0.56 -28.33 1.10
N VAL A 227 -0.58 -27.27 0.30
CA VAL A 227 -0.48 -27.33 -1.15
C VAL A 227 0.80 -26.64 -1.61
N ASP A 228 1.61 -27.34 -2.39
CA ASP A 228 2.77 -26.75 -3.08
C ASP A 228 2.29 -25.66 -4.04
N GLN A 229 3.02 -24.54 -4.08
CA GLN A 229 2.68 -23.44 -4.97
C GLN A 229 3.13 -23.73 -6.41
N ASP A 230 2.26 -23.43 -7.38
CA ASP A 230 2.63 -23.42 -8.80
C ASP A 230 3.42 -22.16 -9.14
N ASP A 231 4.72 -22.31 -9.38
CA ASP A 231 5.62 -21.20 -9.73
C ASP A 231 5.25 -20.51 -11.05
N THR A 232 4.51 -21.16 -11.96
CA THR A 232 4.05 -20.54 -13.21
C THR A 232 2.92 -19.54 -13.01
N GLN A 233 2.21 -19.61 -11.88
CA GLN A 233 1.14 -18.68 -11.49
C GLN A 233 1.64 -17.57 -10.55
N ALA A 234 2.94 -17.56 -10.24
CA ALA A 234 3.51 -16.59 -9.31
C ALA A 234 3.62 -15.19 -9.92
N SER A 235 3.13 -14.20 -9.19
CA SER A 235 3.38 -12.78 -9.48
C SER A 235 4.17 -12.14 -8.33
N LEU A 236 4.93 -11.10 -8.62
CA LEU A 236 5.82 -10.45 -7.64
C LEU A 236 5.23 -9.13 -7.14
N ALA A 237 5.46 -8.86 -5.86
CA ALA A 237 5.12 -7.63 -5.16
C ALA A 237 6.36 -7.09 -4.44
N PRO A 238 7.38 -6.62 -5.19
CA PRO A 238 8.62 -6.11 -4.60
C PRO A 238 8.37 -4.85 -3.77
N LYS A 239 9.30 -4.59 -2.85
CA LYS A 239 9.31 -3.37 -2.05
C LYS A 239 9.48 -2.14 -2.94
N PHE A 240 8.74 -1.08 -2.64
CA PHE A 240 8.88 0.20 -3.35
C PHE A 240 10.18 0.92 -2.94
N PRO A 241 11.06 1.28 -3.90
CA PRO A 241 12.23 2.09 -3.60
C PRO A 241 11.83 3.53 -3.21
N PRO A 242 12.68 4.27 -2.46
CA PRO A 242 12.38 5.64 -2.04
C PRO A 242 12.04 6.60 -3.19
N GLY A 243 12.61 6.39 -4.39
CA GLY A 243 12.35 7.19 -5.59
C GLY A 243 10.94 7.06 -6.18
N THR A 244 10.17 6.02 -5.80
CA THR A 244 8.81 5.77 -6.33
C THR A 244 7.87 6.96 -6.16
N GLY A 245 8.09 7.80 -5.15
CA GLY A 245 7.26 8.97 -4.90
C GLY A 245 7.40 10.09 -5.94
N ALA A 246 8.44 10.08 -6.78
CA ALA A 246 8.63 11.06 -7.84
C ALA A 246 7.67 10.77 -9.01
N LEU A 247 6.78 11.71 -9.31
CA LEU A 247 5.77 11.55 -10.37
C LEU A 247 6.30 12.09 -11.70
N ALA A 248 6.41 11.20 -12.69
CA ALA A 248 6.85 11.56 -14.06
C ALA A 248 5.72 12.03 -14.98
N TRP A 249 4.46 11.87 -14.57
CA TRP A 249 3.25 12.20 -15.33
C TRP A 249 3.10 11.51 -16.70
N ASP A 250 3.84 10.44 -16.94
CA ASP A 250 3.83 9.57 -18.12
C ASP A 250 2.76 8.45 -18.11
N ARG A 251 1.95 8.37 -17.04
CA ARG A 251 0.91 7.35 -16.84
C ARG A 251 -0.50 7.95 -16.79
N PRO A 252 -1.56 7.15 -17.03
CA PRO A 252 -2.93 7.60 -16.87
C PRO A 252 -3.20 8.12 -15.44
N ALA A 253 -4.13 9.08 -15.31
CA ALA A 253 -4.48 9.66 -14.01
C ALA A 253 -4.86 8.61 -12.94
N THR A 254 -5.57 7.55 -13.34
CA THR A 254 -5.93 6.41 -12.48
C THR A 254 -4.73 5.74 -11.82
N HIS A 255 -3.60 5.65 -12.54
CA HIS A 255 -2.39 5.05 -12.01
C HIS A 255 -1.86 5.85 -10.82
N TYR A 256 -1.78 7.18 -10.93
CA TYR A 256 -1.26 8.02 -9.85
C TYR A 256 -2.22 8.11 -8.65
N ASP A 257 -3.54 8.08 -8.88
CA ASP A 257 -4.50 7.92 -7.80
C ASP A 257 -4.29 6.61 -7.02
N ARG A 258 -4.22 5.49 -7.74
CA ARG A 258 -3.96 4.17 -7.15
C ARG A 258 -2.61 4.12 -6.44
N LEU A 259 -1.58 4.73 -7.01
CA LEU A 259 -0.26 4.89 -6.39
C LEU A 259 -0.38 5.67 -5.06
N ALA A 260 -1.10 6.79 -5.04
CA ALA A 260 -1.32 7.56 -3.83
C ALA A 260 -2.04 6.76 -2.74
N ARG A 261 -3.07 6.00 -3.12
CA ARG A 261 -3.82 5.14 -2.20
C ARG A 261 -3.01 3.94 -1.68
N GLY A 262 -2.12 3.41 -2.51
CA GLY A 262 -1.28 2.26 -2.19
C GLY A 262 -0.07 2.60 -1.34
N VAL A 263 0.74 3.60 -1.74
CA VAL A 263 2.01 3.92 -1.07
C VAL A 263 2.05 5.24 -0.32
N GLY A 264 1.04 6.11 -0.44
CA GLY A 264 1.06 7.46 0.14
C GLY A 264 1.24 7.52 1.66
N HIS A 265 0.90 6.44 2.36
CA HIS A 265 1.12 6.29 3.80
C HIS A 265 2.61 6.10 4.18
N GLN A 266 3.44 5.63 3.25
CA GLN A 266 4.87 5.35 3.41
C GLN A 266 5.75 6.32 2.64
N LEU A 267 5.33 6.69 1.42
CA LEU A 267 6.11 7.47 0.48
C LEU A 267 5.31 8.73 0.10
N PRO A 268 5.81 9.94 0.43
CA PRO A 268 5.18 11.15 -0.07
C PRO A 268 5.31 11.20 -1.59
N LEU A 269 4.22 11.48 -2.28
CA LEU A 269 4.24 11.72 -3.73
C LEU A 269 4.61 13.16 -4.01
N TRP A 270 5.42 13.41 -5.04
CA TRP A 270 5.92 14.75 -5.34
C TRP A 270 6.33 14.92 -6.81
N SER A 271 6.39 16.17 -7.25
CA SER A 271 6.90 16.58 -8.57
C SER A 271 7.46 18.00 -8.52
N HIS A 272 8.27 18.39 -9.50
CA HIS A 272 8.77 19.75 -9.66
C HIS A 272 7.83 20.60 -10.51
N PHE A 273 7.65 21.88 -10.15
CA PHE A 273 6.86 22.84 -10.93
C PHE A 273 7.56 24.20 -10.95
N ARG A 274 7.47 24.90 -12.08
CA ARG A 274 7.82 26.31 -12.23
C ARG A 274 6.54 27.15 -12.29
N ASN A 275 6.58 28.34 -11.71
CA ASN A 275 5.49 29.29 -11.89
C ASN A 275 5.56 29.94 -13.28
N ASP A 276 4.42 30.46 -13.72
CA ASP A 276 4.24 31.30 -14.91
C ASP A 276 5.11 32.57 -14.96
N LYS A 277 5.68 32.97 -13.82
CA LYS A 277 6.65 34.08 -13.72
C LYS A 277 8.11 33.65 -13.94
N GLY A 278 8.35 32.39 -14.31
CA GLY A 278 9.68 31.91 -14.66
C GLY A 278 10.65 31.90 -13.47
N SER A 279 10.20 31.50 -12.27
CA SER A 279 11.09 31.31 -11.12
C SER A 279 12.39 30.61 -11.54
N PRO A 280 13.57 31.10 -11.10
CA PRO A 280 14.86 30.65 -11.60
C PRO A 280 15.11 29.17 -11.36
N GLU A 281 14.53 28.60 -10.29
CA GLU A 281 14.62 27.17 -9.97
C GLU A 281 13.23 26.51 -9.85
N PRO A 282 13.05 25.28 -10.39
CA PRO A 282 11.85 24.49 -10.17
C PRO A 282 11.59 24.25 -8.67
N GLN A 283 10.33 24.37 -8.25
CA GLN A 283 9.92 24.15 -6.87
C GLN A 283 9.36 22.74 -6.71
N ARG A 284 9.84 22.01 -5.71
CA ARG A 284 9.31 20.69 -5.36
C ARG A 284 7.97 20.83 -4.65
N VAL A 285 6.92 20.26 -5.24
CA VAL A 285 5.57 20.17 -4.66
C VAL A 285 5.34 18.76 -4.16
N VAL A 286 5.01 18.63 -2.88
CA VAL A 286 4.63 17.36 -2.25
C VAL A 286 3.12 17.29 -2.12
N PHE A 287 2.54 16.20 -2.60
CA PHE A 287 1.10 15.95 -2.55
C PHE A 287 0.74 15.20 -1.27
N HIS A 288 -0.28 15.71 -0.59
CA HIS A 288 -0.82 15.11 0.63
C HIS A 288 -2.32 14.84 0.44
N GLY A 289 -2.83 13.71 0.96
CA GLY A 289 -4.27 13.44 1.00
C GLY A 289 -4.86 12.71 -0.21
N GLY A 290 -4.03 12.24 -1.15
CA GLY A 290 -4.47 11.54 -2.36
C GLY A 290 -4.93 12.49 -3.47
N PHE A 291 -5.49 11.93 -4.54
CA PHE A 291 -5.97 12.67 -5.70
C PHE A 291 -7.44 12.38 -5.98
N ASP A 292 -8.09 13.29 -6.69
CA ASP A 292 -9.33 13.04 -7.40
C ASP A 292 -9.03 13.02 -8.90
N VAL A 293 -9.56 12.04 -9.63
CA VAL A 293 -9.41 11.95 -11.09
C VAL A 293 -10.57 12.69 -11.74
N VAL A 294 -10.31 13.50 -12.77
CA VAL A 294 -11.33 14.29 -13.48
C VAL A 294 -11.20 14.06 -14.98
N PHE A 295 -12.33 13.85 -15.67
CA PHE A 295 -12.39 13.72 -17.12
C PHE A 295 -12.94 15.00 -17.75
N SER A 296 -12.40 15.42 -18.89
CA SER A 296 -12.80 16.65 -19.59
C SER A 296 -13.01 16.42 -21.10
N GLY A 297 -14.22 16.58 -21.63
CA GLY A 297 -14.58 16.36 -23.06
C GLY A 297 -16.07 16.62 -23.35
N PRO A 298 -16.62 16.31 -24.54
CA PRO A 298 -18.07 16.39 -24.80
C PRO A 298 -18.84 15.51 -23.79
N GLY A 299 -19.77 16.10 -23.04
CA GLY A 299 -20.39 15.44 -21.88
C GLY A 299 -19.48 15.43 -20.63
N ALA A 300 -18.64 16.47 -20.47
CA ALA A 300 -17.66 16.58 -19.38
C ALA A 300 -18.30 16.33 -18.01
N GLU A 301 -17.95 15.20 -17.42
CA GLU A 301 -18.42 14.78 -16.12
C GLU A 301 -17.22 14.47 -15.22
N VAL A 302 -17.31 14.93 -13.98
CA VAL A 302 -16.33 14.59 -12.95
C VAL A 302 -16.70 13.22 -12.42
N PHE A 303 -16.07 12.21 -13.00
CA PHE A 303 -16.19 10.85 -12.54
C PHE A 303 -14.99 10.46 -11.71
N ASP A 304 -15.28 9.62 -10.72
CA ASP A 304 -14.27 8.67 -10.32
C ASP A 304 -13.98 7.74 -11.50
N ALA A 305 -12.71 7.65 -11.91
CA ALA A 305 -12.34 6.87 -13.10
C ALA A 305 -12.70 5.39 -13.00
N GLU A 306 -12.77 4.84 -11.78
CA GLU A 306 -13.20 3.47 -11.51
C GLU A 306 -14.74 3.33 -11.55
N TYR A 307 -15.48 4.42 -11.46
CA TYR A 307 -16.95 4.47 -11.55
C TYR A 307 -17.45 4.46 -13.00
N ARG A 308 -16.64 4.93 -13.96
CA ARG A 308 -16.98 4.92 -15.39
C ARG A 308 -17.27 3.52 -15.94
N GLN A 309 -16.82 2.47 -15.25
CA GLN A 309 -16.98 1.07 -15.66
C GLN A 309 -18.05 0.30 -14.85
N GLN A 310 -18.68 0.91 -13.84
CA GLN A 310 -19.74 0.25 -13.06
C GLN A 310 -21.08 0.87 -13.41
N GLU A 311 -21.95 0.10 -14.07
CA GLU A 311 -23.38 0.43 -14.14
C GLU A 311 -23.88 0.59 -12.69
N GLU A 312 -24.58 1.68 -12.40
CA GLU A 312 -25.18 1.89 -11.08
C GLU A 312 -26.07 0.68 -10.74
N PRO A 313 -25.88 0.01 -9.58
CA PRO A 313 -26.82 -1.00 -9.17
C PRO A 313 -28.16 -0.32 -8.89
N ALA A 314 -29.18 -0.62 -9.69
CA ALA A 314 -30.53 -0.15 -9.47
C ALA A 314 -31.01 -0.57 -8.07
N GLY A 315 -31.26 0.41 -7.20
CA GLY A 315 -31.92 0.18 -5.89
C GLY A 315 -31.05 0.29 -4.65
N ALA A 316 -29.89 0.96 -4.68
CA ALA A 316 -29.18 1.32 -3.45
C ALA A 316 -29.87 2.52 -2.76
N GLU A 317 -31.02 2.29 -2.14
CA GLU A 317 -31.57 3.20 -1.12
C GLU A 317 -30.77 3.03 0.18
N ASP A 318 -30.18 4.13 0.63
CA ASP A 318 -29.70 4.36 2.00
C ASP A 318 -28.79 3.27 2.62
N ASP A 319 -27.53 3.19 2.18
CA ASP A 319 -26.43 2.97 3.14
C ASP A 319 -25.08 3.46 2.57
N GLU A 320 -24.26 4.01 3.45
CA GLU A 320 -23.00 4.73 3.25
C GLU A 320 -22.15 4.32 2.01
N SER A 321 -22.33 5.02 0.88
CA SER A 321 -21.43 4.97 -0.27
C SER A 321 -20.55 6.23 -0.33
N PRO A 322 -19.31 6.22 0.19
CA PRO A 322 -18.51 7.42 0.29
C PRO A 322 -17.66 7.60 -0.96
N VAL A 323 -18.25 8.10 -2.04
CA VAL A 323 -17.44 8.91 -2.97
C VAL A 323 -17.37 10.31 -2.36
N HIS A 324 -16.57 10.46 -1.29
CA HIS A 324 -16.34 11.76 -0.65
C HIS A 324 -15.50 12.65 -1.57
N TRP A 325 -16.16 13.20 -2.58
CA TRP A 325 -15.74 14.45 -3.15
C TRP A 325 -15.91 15.52 -2.09
N SER A 326 -14.87 16.31 -1.87
CA SER A 326 -14.96 17.50 -1.00
C SER A 326 -15.85 18.61 -1.59
N LEU A 327 -16.26 18.44 -2.86
CA LEU A 327 -17.04 19.39 -3.66
C LEU A 327 -18.45 18.86 -3.96
N PRO A 328 -19.49 19.72 -3.86
CA PRO A 328 -20.84 19.41 -4.35
C PRO A 328 -20.87 19.09 -5.85
N VAL A 329 -21.89 18.33 -6.30
CA VAL A 329 -22.08 17.89 -7.69
C VAL A 329 -21.94 19.05 -8.70
N ALA A 330 -22.59 20.18 -8.43
CA ALA A 330 -22.56 21.36 -9.30
C ALA A 330 -21.14 21.94 -9.47
N GLU A 331 -20.38 22.07 -8.37
CA GLU A 331 -19.00 22.55 -8.42
C GLU A 331 -18.09 21.60 -9.20
N ARG A 332 -18.37 20.30 -9.15
CA ARG A 332 -17.66 19.30 -9.95
C ARG A 332 -17.92 19.52 -11.44
N GLN A 333 -19.18 19.60 -11.87
CA GLN A 333 -19.53 19.82 -13.28
C GLN A 333 -18.93 21.13 -13.82
N GLU A 334 -18.97 22.20 -13.04
CA GLU A 334 -18.31 23.46 -13.40
C GLU A 334 -16.80 23.31 -13.56
N MET A 335 -16.14 22.53 -12.70
CA MET A 335 -14.70 22.27 -12.78
C MET A 335 -14.35 21.47 -14.03
N ALA A 336 -15.11 20.42 -14.36
CA ALA A 336 -14.89 19.65 -15.59
C ALA A 336 -15.07 20.51 -16.85
N ALA A 337 -16.09 21.36 -16.88
CA ALA A 337 -16.32 22.29 -17.98
C ALA A 337 -15.16 23.31 -18.13
N TYR A 338 -14.67 23.86 -17.01
CA TYR A 338 -13.50 24.73 -17.00
C TYR A 338 -12.27 24.03 -17.57
N LEU A 339 -11.97 22.82 -17.11
CA LEU A 339 -10.82 22.04 -17.57
C LEU A 339 -10.93 21.62 -19.05
N ALA A 340 -12.14 21.35 -19.55
CA ALA A 340 -12.38 21.13 -20.97
C ALA A 340 -12.06 22.39 -21.81
N GLY A 341 -12.41 23.56 -21.29
CA GLY A 341 -12.02 24.85 -21.89
C GLY A 341 -10.50 25.06 -21.90
N VAL A 342 -9.80 24.66 -20.84
CA VAL A 342 -8.33 24.74 -20.78
C VAL A 342 -7.67 23.78 -21.78
N GLY A 343 -8.17 22.54 -21.87
CA GLY A 343 -7.68 21.53 -22.81
C GLY A 343 -7.84 21.94 -24.28
N SER A 344 -8.98 22.53 -24.62
CA SER A 344 -9.28 22.97 -26.00
C SER A 344 -8.51 24.23 -26.43
N ARG A 345 -8.12 25.11 -25.50
CA ARG A 345 -7.43 26.37 -25.79
C ARG A 345 -5.90 26.26 -25.83
N GLY A 346 -5.33 25.09 -25.50
CA GLY A 346 -3.87 24.87 -25.58
C GLY A 346 -3.06 25.75 -24.64
N GLY A 347 -3.45 25.81 -23.36
CA GLY A 347 -2.74 26.58 -22.32
C GLY A 347 -2.61 28.08 -22.62
N GLY A 348 -2.16 28.89 -21.66
CA GLY A 348 -1.80 30.27 -21.97
C GLY A 348 -0.66 30.32 -23.00
N SER A 349 -0.73 31.27 -23.94
CA SER A 349 0.27 31.54 -24.99
C SER A 349 0.73 30.36 -25.88
N GLY A 350 -0.21 29.54 -26.35
CA GLY A 350 -0.09 28.88 -27.66
C GLY A 350 0.68 27.55 -27.75
N GLY A 351 0.66 26.71 -26.71
CA GLY A 351 1.31 25.38 -26.74
C GLY A 351 0.39 24.25 -26.25
N ALA A 352 0.41 23.09 -26.92
CA ALA A 352 -0.36 21.93 -26.49
C ALA A 352 -0.03 21.53 -25.03
N LEU A 353 -1.05 21.16 -24.24
CA LEU A 353 -0.84 20.68 -22.88
C LEU A 353 -0.02 19.39 -22.91
N VAL A 354 1.14 19.42 -22.27
CA VAL A 354 1.97 18.21 -22.05
C VAL A 354 1.62 17.60 -20.68
N PRO A 355 1.68 16.27 -20.51
CA PRO A 355 1.44 15.64 -19.22
C PRO A 355 2.27 16.27 -18.09
N GLY A 356 1.63 16.46 -16.94
CA GLY A 356 2.16 17.20 -15.80
C GLY A 356 1.95 18.73 -15.85
N SER A 357 1.42 19.28 -16.94
CA SER A 357 0.98 20.69 -16.97
C SER A 357 -0.09 20.92 -15.92
N ALA A 358 0.09 21.92 -15.05
CA ALA A 358 -0.85 22.16 -13.97
C ALA A 358 -1.46 23.56 -13.99
N VAL A 359 -2.74 23.62 -13.62
CA VAL A 359 -3.55 24.84 -13.62
C VAL A 359 -4.12 25.06 -12.23
N GLY A 360 -3.88 26.25 -11.69
CA GLY A 360 -4.53 26.72 -10.47
C GLY A 360 -5.92 27.28 -10.78
N PHE A 361 -6.92 26.93 -9.97
CA PHE A 361 -8.27 27.46 -10.06
C PHE A 361 -8.86 27.75 -8.68
N ARG A 362 -9.84 28.66 -8.59
CA ARG A 362 -10.46 29.09 -7.32
C ARG A 362 -11.99 28.93 -7.36
N SER A 363 -12.56 28.12 -6.46
CA SER A 363 -14.02 27.99 -6.30
C SER A 363 -14.60 29.27 -5.69
N ARG A 364 -15.73 29.75 -6.23
CA ARG A 364 -16.44 30.94 -5.73
C ARG A 364 -17.41 30.65 -4.58
N THR A 365 -17.85 29.40 -4.39
CA THR A 365 -18.94 29.03 -3.46
C THR A 365 -18.47 28.56 -2.07
N LYS A 366 -17.22 28.09 -1.93
CA LYS A 366 -16.58 27.82 -0.63
C LYS A 366 -15.34 28.68 -0.43
N GLY A 367 -15.50 29.83 0.22
CA GLY A 367 -14.40 30.47 0.97
C GLY A 367 -13.05 30.60 0.25
N SER A 368 -13.03 30.84 -1.07
CA SER A 368 -11.80 31.19 -1.81
C SER A 368 -10.70 30.12 -1.84
N GLU A 369 -11.03 28.83 -1.84
CA GLU A 369 -9.97 27.80 -1.90
C GLU A 369 -9.34 27.69 -3.29
N TYR A 370 -8.03 27.90 -3.35
CA TYR A 370 -7.21 27.57 -4.51
C TYR A 370 -6.98 26.06 -4.59
N ARG A 371 -7.22 25.51 -5.77
CA ARG A 371 -7.01 24.11 -6.10
C ARG A 371 -6.10 23.99 -7.32
N LEU A 372 -5.38 22.88 -7.38
CA LEU A 372 -4.50 22.52 -8.50
C LEU A 372 -5.17 21.41 -9.30
N ALA A 373 -5.18 21.51 -10.62
CA ALA A 373 -5.48 20.40 -11.51
C ALA A 373 -4.25 20.12 -12.37
N ILE A 374 -3.86 18.86 -12.50
CA ILE A 374 -2.66 18.40 -13.21
C ILE A 374 -3.11 17.57 -14.39
N TRP A 375 -2.73 17.97 -15.59
CA TRP A 375 -3.05 17.26 -16.83
C TRP A 375 -2.27 15.94 -16.91
N CYS A 376 -2.95 14.83 -17.19
CA CYS A 376 -2.31 13.52 -17.38
C CYS A 376 -2.34 13.03 -18.83
N GLY A 377 -3.02 13.74 -19.72
CA GLY A 377 -3.21 13.33 -21.12
C GLY A 377 -4.62 12.80 -21.41
N PRO A 378 -4.86 12.29 -22.63
CA PRO A 378 -6.14 11.73 -23.02
C PRO A 378 -6.49 10.46 -22.23
N ALA A 379 -7.78 10.16 -22.11
CA ALA A 379 -8.29 8.95 -21.52
C ALA A 379 -7.98 7.74 -22.41
N GLU A 380 -7.70 6.60 -21.80
CA GLU A 380 -7.48 5.35 -22.54
C GLU A 380 -8.71 5.02 -23.41
N GLY A 381 -8.49 4.82 -24.71
CA GLY A 381 -9.55 4.50 -25.67
C GLY A 381 -10.39 5.70 -26.15
N GLU A 382 -10.21 6.91 -25.60
CA GLU A 382 -11.01 8.09 -25.95
C GLU A 382 -10.14 9.36 -26.08
N ALA A 383 -9.61 9.62 -27.27
CA ALA A 383 -8.74 10.78 -27.53
C ALA A 383 -9.44 12.14 -27.33
N SER A 384 -10.78 12.18 -27.41
CA SER A 384 -11.59 13.40 -27.20
C SER A 384 -11.83 13.74 -25.73
N VAL A 385 -11.45 12.86 -24.81
CA VAL A 385 -11.62 13.06 -23.37
C VAL A 385 -10.25 13.15 -22.70
N GLY A 386 -9.96 14.29 -22.09
CA GLY A 386 -8.78 14.51 -21.28
C GLY A 386 -8.92 13.99 -19.85
N THR A 387 -7.81 13.68 -19.20
CA THR A 387 -7.75 13.25 -17.79
C THR A 387 -6.89 14.18 -16.97
N TRP A 388 -7.37 14.48 -15.76
CA TRP A 388 -6.72 15.39 -14.82
C TRP A 388 -6.67 14.78 -13.42
N LEU A 389 -5.68 15.18 -12.63
CA LEU A 389 -5.58 14.90 -11.21
C LEU A 389 -5.74 16.18 -10.40
N VAL A 390 -6.64 16.15 -9.44
CA VAL A 390 -6.87 17.24 -8.48
C VAL A 390 -6.43 16.74 -7.11
N PRO A 391 -5.31 17.24 -6.55
CA PRO A 391 -4.88 16.85 -5.20
C PRO A 391 -5.96 17.22 -4.18
N ARG A 392 -6.30 16.28 -3.30
CA ARG A 392 -7.27 16.55 -2.23
C ARG A 392 -6.65 17.54 -1.24
N ALA A 393 -7.37 18.62 -0.92
CA ALA A 393 -6.89 19.57 0.07
C ALA A 393 -6.71 18.88 1.44
N LEU A 394 -5.61 19.18 2.12
CA LEU A 394 -5.42 18.81 3.52
C LEU A 394 -6.56 19.41 4.36
N ALA A 395 -7.07 18.61 5.31
CA ALA A 395 -8.01 19.10 6.32
C ALA A 395 -7.47 20.40 6.97
N PRO A 396 -8.33 21.40 7.27
CA PRO A 396 -7.93 22.73 7.75
C PRO A 396 -6.91 22.71 8.91
N GLU A 397 -6.98 21.71 9.77
CA GLU A 397 -6.15 21.53 10.96
C GLU A 397 -4.67 21.24 10.66
N ARG A 398 -4.38 20.61 9.51
CA ARG A 398 -2.99 20.36 9.05
C ARG A 398 -2.40 21.56 8.29
N ARG A 399 -3.26 22.48 7.83
CA ARG A 399 -2.90 23.72 7.11
C ARG A 399 -2.15 24.71 8.00
N ALA A 400 -2.43 24.73 9.31
CA ALA A 400 -1.83 25.64 10.28
C ALA A 400 -0.33 25.38 10.56
N LYS A 401 0.21 24.23 10.15
CA LYS A 401 1.60 23.81 10.41
C LYS A 401 2.53 23.91 9.19
N MET A 402 2.03 24.32 8.01
CA MET A 402 2.85 24.44 6.80
C MET A 402 3.25 25.89 6.55
N SER A 403 4.53 26.09 6.22
CA SER A 403 5.08 27.40 5.85
C SER A 403 4.30 27.99 4.66
N PRO A 404 3.70 29.19 4.78
CA PRO A 404 2.83 29.78 3.75
C PRO A 404 3.50 30.14 2.41
N THR A 405 4.81 29.97 2.28
CA THR A 405 5.61 30.75 1.33
C THR A 405 5.50 30.31 -0.13
N VAL A 406 5.18 29.04 -0.43
CA VAL A 406 5.09 28.58 -1.83
C VAL A 406 3.68 28.80 -2.43
N PHE A 407 2.64 28.75 -1.60
CA PHE A 407 1.24 28.80 -2.07
C PHE A 407 0.70 30.23 -2.27
N ARG A 408 1.24 31.23 -1.55
CA ARG A 408 0.70 32.62 -1.55
C ARG A 408 1.31 33.57 -2.57
N SER A 409 2.55 33.37 -3.05
CA SER A 409 3.20 34.34 -3.96
C SER A 409 2.65 34.31 -5.39
N ALA A 410 1.79 33.32 -5.67
CA ALA A 410 1.36 32.92 -6.99
C ALA A 410 -0.04 33.44 -7.43
N VAL A 411 -0.64 34.52 -6.91
CA VAL A 411 -1.98 34.92 -7.43
C VAL A 411 -2.28 36.44 -7.47
N SER A 412 -2.73 36.96 -8.64
CA SER A 412 -3.46 38.22 -8.83
C SER A 412 -3.88 38.42 -10.30
N THR A 413 -5.21 38.41 -10.53
CA THR A 413 -6.05 38.99 -11.63
C THR A 413 -5.93 38.34 -13.02
N ALA A 414 -6.98 37.94 -13.78
CA ALA A 414 -8.36 38.44 -13.96
C ALA A 414 -9.31 37.37 -14.62
N ALA A 415 -10.64 37.59 -14.60
CA ALA A 415 -11.73 36.70 -15.10
C ALA A 415 -12.11 36.94 -16.59
N PRO A 416 -12.94 36.08 -17.28
CA PRO A 416 -14.39 35.98 -17.01
C PRO A 416 -15.12 34.60 -17.21
N ASN A 417 -16.29 34.49 -16.55
CA ASN A 417 -17.53 33.73 -16.86
C ASN A 417 -17.61 32.20 -16.90
N THR A 418 -16.84 31.50 -16.09
CA THR A 418 -17.25 30.22 -15.47
C THR A 418 -17.13 30.38 -13.95
N GLY A 419 -17.80 29.56 -13.12
CA GLY A 419 -17.77 29.69 -11.65
C GLY A 419 -16.36 29.71 -11.00
N PHE A 420 -15.32 29.42 -11.78
CA PHE A 420 -13.90 29.48 -11.41
C PHE A 420 -13.16 30.65 -12.09
N THR A 421 -12.30 31.36 -11.35
CA THR A 421 -11.30 32.28 -11.92
C THR A 421 -9.95 31.57 -12.00
N GLY A 422 -9.43 31.38 -13.21
CA GLY A 422 -8.10 30.79 -13.44
C GLY A 422 -7.05 31.89 -13.41
N ASP A 423 -6.09 31.81 -12.48
CA ASP A 423 -5.13 32.90 -12.33
C ASP A 423 -3.65 32.55 -12.48
N ARG A 424 -3.14 31.30 -12.38
CA ARG A 424 -1.70 31.00 -12.67
C ARG A 424 -1.45 29.56 -13.14
N PHE A 425 -0.50 29.44 -14.08
CA PHE A 425 0.01 28.16 -14.58
C PHE A 425 1.22 27.72 -13.75
N LEU A 426 1.25 26.43 -13.41
CA LEU A 426 2.43 25.76 -12.89
C LEU A 426 2.89 24.77 -13.97
N LEU A 427 4.01 25.04 -14.61
CA LEU A 427 4.57 24.18 -15.65
C LEU A 427 5.53 23.18 -15.04
N LEU A 428 5.36 21.90 -15.37
CA LEU A 428 6.36 20.87 -15.07
C LEU A 428 7.66 21.24 -15.80
N GLN A 429 8.80 21.07 -15.13
CA GLN A 429 10.07 20.95 -15.83
C GLN A 429 10.70 19.58 -15.58
N PRO A 430 11.32 18.97 -16.61
CA PRO A 430 12.10 17.75 -16.43
C PRO A 430 13.26 18.03 -15.46
N GLU A 431 13.68 17.02 -14.69
CA GLU A 431 14.89 17.14 -13.88
C GLU A 431 16.08 17.40 -14.80
N GLU A 432 16.90 18.42 -14.50
CA GLU A 432 18.11 18.69 -15.26
C GLU A 432 19.04 17.47 -15.17
N GLY A 433 19.09 16.69 -16.25
CA GLY A 433 19.80 15.41 -16.32
C GLY A 433 19.29 14.45 -17.40
N GLU A 434 18.03 14.56 -17.84
CA GLU A 434 17.48 13.76 -18.94
C GLU A 434 17.18 14.61 -20.18
N VAL A 435 18.24 15.15 -20.78
CA VAL A 435 18.22 15.50 -22.21
C VAL A 435 19.38 14.76 -22.86
N ALA A 436 19.09 13.53 -23.33
CA ALA A 436 19.58 12.90 -24.57
C ALA A 436 19.69 11.38 -24.43
N ALA A 437 18.68 10.67 -24.90
CA ALA A 437 18.93 9.42 -25.61
C ALA A 437 17.91 9.31 -26.75
N THR A 438 18.29 9.84 -27.91
CA THR A 438 17.78 9.38 -29.20
C THR A 438 17.74 7.85 -29.23
N PRO A 439 16.72 7.21 -29.83
CA PRO A 439 16.67 5.77 -29.92
C PRO A 439 17.79 5.29 -30.83
N ALA A 440 18.86 4.76 -30.24
CA ALA A 440 19.79 3.94 -30.98
C ALA A 440 19.06 2.64 -31.33
N THR A 441 18.83 2.50 -32.62
CA THR A 441 18.42 1.30 -33.37
C THR A 441 18.82 -0.01 -32.71
N ALA A 442 17.87 -0.94 -32.73
CA ALA A 442 18.05 -2.37 -32.51
C ALA A 442 19.32 -2.92 -33.19
N ASN A 443 20.03 -3.80 -32.47
CA ASN A 443 20.53 -5.06 -33.03
C ASN A 443 21.04 -6.01 -31.93
N ALA A 444 20.60 -7.26 -32.06
CA ALA A 444 21.04 -8.53 -31.45
C ALA A 444 20.80 -8.73 -29.94
#